data_AF-A0A359MP72-F1
#
_entry.id   AF-A0A359MP72-F1
#
_cell.length_a   1.000
_cell.length_b   1.000
_cell.length_c   1.000
_cell.angle_alpha   90.00
_cell.angle_beta   90.00
_cell.angle_gamma   90.00
#
_symmetry.space_group_name_H-M   'P 1'
#
loop_
_entity.id
_entity.type
_entity.pdbx_description
1 polymer ?
#
loop_
_entity_poly.entity_id
_entity_poly.type
_entity_poly.pdbx_seq_one_letter_code
_entity_poly.pdbx_strand_id
1 'polypeptide(L)'
;MKKRMRLLVISLSLLMLLGGCGKKEGTAKDNTENQNTESDKKDAEGAADTAETNPELITVTKEDYNVKDYITLGEYKGIQYTVKKLEVMDADIDTAIQKELQANATEQEIEDRDVVKNGDIVNIDYEGLKDGVAFDGGTAKGTDLEIGSGSFIPGFEEGLIGATVGKQVDVKTTFPEDYSSKELAGQEVVFKVTVNSIKEKVVPELTEDYVKETLKFDTIDAYKKDTRKKLQDKNEAAMEDEKVNNVFQKVIDNAEIKSYPQNLIDFYKAEFKNMYIQYASYYGMDFADFIAGSGITEEEFDAKASNYAEAMAKQELVLNSII
;
A
#
# COMPACT_ATOMS: atom_id res chain seq x y z
N MET A 1 -6.05 43.73 -6.30
CA MET A 1 -5.80 42.89 -5.11
C MET A 1 -5.98 41.43 -5.51
N LYS A 2 -4.87 40.69 -5.68
CA LYS A 2 -4.91 39.28 -6.08
C LYS A 2 -5.34 38.43 -4.87
N LYS A 3 -6.59 37.97 -4.85
CA LYS A 3 -7.07 37.02 -3.83
C LYS A 3 -6.32 35.71 -4.02
N ARG A 4 -5.45 35.36 -3.06
CA ARG A 4 -4.81 34.05 -2.99
C ARG A 4 -5.88 33.06 -2.52
N MET A 5 -6.51 32.36 -3.46
CA MET A 5 -7.41 31.25 -3.16
C MET A 5 -6.54 30.09 -2.66
N ARG A 6 -6.56 29.85 -1.34
CA ARG A 6 -5.93 28.66 -0.75
C ARG A 6 -6.88 27.50 -1.04
N LEU A 7 -6.52 26.65 -2.01
CA LEU A 7 -7.16 25.36 -2.21
C LEU A 7 -6.89 24.53 -0.95
N LEU A 8 -7.94 24.27 -0.16
CA LEU A 8 -7.93 23.30 0.91
C LEU A 8 -8.01 21.93 0.22
N VAL A 9 -6.88 21.25 0.09
CA VAL A 9 -6.84 19.85 -0.35
C VAL A 9 -7.33 19.03 0.83
N ILE A 10 -8.63 18.81 0.92
CA ILE A 10 -9.23 17.91 1.89
C ILE A 10 -8.91 16.51 1.39
N SER A 11 -8.05 15.81 2.14
CA SER A 11 -7.55 14.50 1.79
C SER A 11 -8.72 13.56 1.47
N LEU A 12 -8.71 12.98 0.26
CA LEU A 12 -9.68 12.02 -0.27
C LEU A 12 -9.93 10.78 0.63
N SER A 13 -9.16 10.65 1.71
CA SER A 13 -9.18 9.60 2.73
C SER A 13 -10.54 9.41 3.41
N LEU A 14 -11.40 10.44 3.46
CA LEU A 14 -12.69 10.32 4.17
C LEU A 14 -13.74 9.49 3.40
N LEU A 15 -13.58 9.31 2.09
CA LEU A 15 -14.60 8.69 1.23
C LEU A 15 -14.55 7.15 1.21
N MET A 16 -13.52 6.52 1.81
CA MET A 16 -13.42 5.06 1.91
C MET A 16 -14.21 4.44 3.08
N LEU A 17 -14.90 5.23 3.91
CA LEU A 17 -15.53 4.72 5.15
C LEU A 17 -17.07 4.64 5.17
N LEU A 18 -17.76 4.96 4.06
CA LEU A 18 -19.23 4.83 4.01
C LEU A 18 -19.66 3.64 3.13
N GLY A 19 -19.46 2.45 3.67
CA GLY A 19 -19.94 1.18 3.13
C GLY A 19 -20.11 0.13 4.22
N GLY A 20 -20.81 0.47 5.31
CA GLY A 20 -21.07 -0.43 6.43
C GLY A 20 -22.52 -0.88 6.51
N CYS A 21 -22.79 -2.15 6.20
CA CYS A 21 -23.87 -2.95 6.80
C CYS A 21 -23.67 -4.45 6.53
N GLY A 22 -23.65 -5.27 7.60
CA GLY A 22 -24.16 -6.65 7.51
C GLY A 22 -23.20 -7.85 7.72
N LYS A 23 -22.43 -7.88 8.81
CA LYS A 23 -21.95 -9.06 9.58
C LYS A 23 -22.12 -10.47 8.95
N LYS A 24 -20.99 -11.07 8.55
CA LYS A 24 -20.71 -12.52 8.72
C LYS A 24 -19.28 -12.66 9.26
N GLU A 25 -19.15 -13.36 10.38
CA GLU A 25 -17.88 -13.63 11.06
C GLU A 25 -17.01 -14.58 10.23
N GLY A 26 -15.73 -14.24 10.11
CA GLY A 26 -14.70 -15.07 9.46
C GLY A 26 -13.40 -14.27 9.35
N THR A 27 -12.55 -14.43 10.36
CA THR A 27 -11.20 -13.84 10.48
C THR A 27 -10.32 -14.11 9.26
N ALA A 28 -9.80 -13.06 8.61
CA ALA A 28 -8.70 -13.15 7.66
C ALA A 28 -7.76 -11.94 7.83
N LYS A 29 -6.47 -12.26 7.90
CA LYS A 29 -5.35 -11.36 8.20
C LYS A 29 -4.89 -10.63 6.95
N ASP A 30 -4.51 -9.38 7.19
CA ASP A 30 -3.82 -8.43 6.32
C ASP A 30 -2.46 -8.94 5.83
N ASN A 31 -2.16 -8.76 4.54
CA ASN A 31 -0.80 -8.50 4.06
C ASN A 31 -0.81 -7.89 2.65
N THR A 32 -0.73 -6.57 2.63
CA THR A 32 0.12 -5.73 1.76
C THR A 32 1.08 -6.49 0.83
N GLU A 33 0.74 -6.55 -0.47
CA GLU A 33 1.69 -6.86 -1.54
C GLU A 33 2.17 -5.56 -2.20
N ASN A 34 3.47 -5.32 -2.04
CA ASN A 34 4.25 -4.29 -2.71
C ASN A 34 5.00 -4.98 -3.85
N GLN A 35 4.49 -4.92 -5.07
CA GLN A 35 5.19 -5.45 -6.24
C GLN A 35 6.26 -4.45 -6.70
N ASN A 36 7.51 -4.74 -6.38
CA ASN A 36 8.67 -4.29 -7.13
C ASN A 36 9.29 -5.52 -7.80
N THR A 37 9.04 -5.68 -9.09
CA THR A 37 9.79 -6.59 -9.96
C THR A 37 10.60 -5.76 -10.95
N GLU A 38 11.89 -5.61 -10.64
CA GLU A 38 12.91 -5.45 -11.68
C GLU A 38 13.03 -6.79 -12.41
N SER A 39 12.72 -6.78 -13.70
CA SER A 39 13.09 -7.86 -14.63
C SER A 39 14.12 -7.29 -15.61
N ASP A 40 15.32 -7.88 -15.57
CA ASP A 40 16.43 -7.50 -16.42
C ASP A 40 16.41 -8.34 -17.72
N LYS A 41 16.26 -7.61 -18.82
CA LYS A 41 16.69 -7.85 -20.21
C LYS A 41 16.96 -9.30 -20.66
N LYS A 42 16.20 -9.70 -21.69
CA LYS A 42 16.78 -10.33 -22.89
C LYS A 42 16.01 -9.93 -24.15
N ASP A 43 16.80 -9.60 -25.17
CA ASP A 43 16.42 -8.89 -26.37
C ASP A 43 15.42 -9.65 -27.25
N ALA A 44 14.27 -9.04 -27.48
CA ALA A 44 13.44 -9.28 -28.64
C ALA A 44 13.36 -7.95 -29.41
N GLU A 45 14.07 -7.87 -30.53
CA GLU A 45 13.89 -6.82 -31.53
C GLU A 45 12.50 -6.94 -32.15
N GLY A 46 11.54 -6.30 -31.50
CA GLY A 46 10.30 -5.82 -32.06
C GLY A 46 10.08 -4.46 -31.46
N ALA A 47 10.28 -3.40 -32.25
CA ALA A 47 9.99 -2.03 -31.83
C ALA A 47 8.52 -1.94 -31.42
N ALA A 48 8.24 -2.09 -30.12
CA ALA A 48 7.00 -1.66 -29.52
C ALA A 48 7.08 -0.14 -29.45
N ASP A 49 6.46 0.48 -30.45
CA ASP A 49 6.05 1.87 -30.45
C ASP A 49 5.32 2.13 -29.13
N THR A 50 5.98 2.78 -28.17
CA THR A 50 5.33 3.36 -27.00
C THR A 50 4.58 4.58 -27.50
N ALA A 51 3.46 4.32 -28.16
CA ALA A 51 2.45 5.32 -28.31
C ALA A 51 2.01 5.69 -26.89
N GLU A 52 2.44 6.86 -26.42
CA GLU A 52 1.79 7.60 -25.34
C GLU A 52 0.33 7.85 -25.77
N THR A 53 -0.50 6.82 -25.69
CA THR A 53 -1.94 7.00 -25.82
C THR A 53 -2.38 7.55 -24.48
N ASN A 54 -2.30 8.88 -24.33
CA ASN A 54 -3.01 9.57 -23.27
C ASN A 54 -4.49 9.13 -23.36
N PRO A 55 -5.02 8.40 -22.37
CA PRO A 55 -6.34 7.81 -22.49
C PRO A 55 -7.38 8.92 -22.68
N GLU A 56 -8.38 8.67 -23.51
CA GLU A 56 -9.45 9.63 -23.73
C GLU A 56 -10.24 9.81 -22.41
N LEU A 57 -10.15 11.01 -21.83
CA LEU A 57 -10.80 11.35 -20.58
C LEU A 57 -12.20 11.94 -20.84
N ILE A 58 -13.13 11.62 -19.96
CA ILE A 58 -14.48 12.16 -19.97
C ILE A 58 -14.41 13.62 -19.54
N THR A 59 -14.80 14.54 -20.43
CA THR A 59 -14.82 15.97 -20.12
C THR A 59 -16.25 16.43 -19.83
N VAL A 60 -16.53 16.76 -18.57
CA VAL A 60 -17.75 17.47 -18.17
C VAL A 60 -17.34 18.87 -17.73
N THR A 61 -17.91 19.91 -18.36
CA THR A 61 -17.67 21.28 -17.91
C THR A 61 -18.63 21.60 -16.79
N LYS A 62 -18.09 22.08 -15.68
CA LYS A 62 -18.86 22.50 -14.53
C LYS A 62 -19.60 23.80 -14.81
N GLU A 63 -20.91 23.77 -14.64
CA GLU A 63 -21.80 24.91 -14.85
C GLU A 63 -21.97 25.74 -13.58
N ASP A 64 -22.28 27.03 -13.77
CA ASP A 64 -22.63 27.92 -12.66
C ASP A 64 -23.97 27.49 -12.06
N TYR A 65 -24.06 27.52 -10.73
CA TYR A 65 -25.29 27.28 -9.99
C TYR A 65 -25.40 28.26 -8.81
N ASN A 66 -26.64 28.56 -8.41
CA ASN A 66 -26.88 29.37 -7.22
C ASN A 66 -26.93 28.47 -5.99
N VAL A 67 -25.87 28.48 -5.19
CA VAL A 67 -25.70 27.62 -4.00
C VAL A 67 -26.91 27.64 -3.05
N LYS A 68 -27.62 28.77 -2.90
CA LYS A 68 -28.76 28.90 -1.95
C LYS A 68 -29.97 28.04 -2.32
N ASP A 69 -30.07 27.63 -3.58
CA ASP A 69 -31.16 26.81 -4.07
C ASP A 69 -31.01 25.34 -3.60
N TYR A 70 -29.79 24.92 -3.30
CA TYR A 70 -29.43 23.52 -3.04
C TYR A 70 -29.10 23.22 -1.57
N ILE A 71 -28.72 24.22 -0.78
CA ILE A 71 -28.28 24.03 0.61
C ILE A 71 -28.84 25.11 1.54
N THR A 72 -29.15 24.72 2.78
CA THR A 72 -29.28 25.64 3.91
C THR A 72 -28.07 25.44 4.83
N LEU A 73 -27.21 26.46 4.92
CA LEU A 73 -26.05 26.42 5.79
C LEU A 73 -26.50 26.49 7.25
N GLY A 74 -26.10 25.50 8.05
CA GLY A 74 -26.30 25.48 9.49
C GLY A 74 -25.25 26.31 10.25
N GLU A 75 -25.04 25.98 11.52
CA GLU A 75 -23.98 26.60 12.31
C GLU A 75 -22.60 26.18 11.79
N TYR A 76 -21.79 27.16 11.36
CA TYR A 76 -20.42 26.93 10.88
C TYR A 76 -19.35 27.73 11.63
N LYS A 77 -19.78 28.66 12.50
CA LYS A 77 -18.89 29.50 13.33
C LYS A 77 -18.95 29.01 14.77
N GLY A 78 -17.82 29.10 15.49
CA GLY A 78 -17.77 28.71 16.89
C GLY A 78 -17.76 27.19 17.13
N ILE A 79 -17.50 26.39 16.10
CA ILE A 79 -17.45 24.93 16.17
C ILE A 79 -16.40 24.49 17.18
N GLN A 80 -16.87 23.87 18.26
CA GLN A 80 -16.01 23.30 19.29
C GLN A 80 -15.38 22.01 18.76
N TYR A 81 -14.08 21.86 18.97
CA TYR A 81 -13.36 20.64 18.64
C TYR A 81 -12.43 20.27 19.81
N THR A 82 -12.15 18.99 19.92
CA THR A 82 -11.15 18.45 20.84
C THR A 82 -10.19 17.64 19.99
N VAL A 83 -8.91 17.96 20.06
CA VAL A 83 -7.86 17.09 19.52
C VAL A 83 -7.13 16.47 20.70
N LYS A 84 -6.89 15.17 20.63
CA LYS A 84 -6.04 14.49 21.59
C LYS A 84 -4.60 14.91 21.33
N LYS A 85 -3.95 15.51 22.33
CA LYS A 85 -2.52 15.82 22.23
C LYS A 85 -1.72 14.53 22.06
N LEU A 86 -0.91 14.46 21.02
CA LEU A 86 0.01 13.35 20.74
C LEU A 86 1.42 13.73 21.18
N GLU A 87 1.76 13.38 22.41
CA GLU A 87 3.11 13.64 22.96
C GLU A 87 4.07 12.53 22.55
N VAL A 88 5.32 12.90 22.25
CA VAL A 88 6.40 11.96 21.92
C VAL A 88 7.13 11.58 23.19
N MET A 89 7.06 10.30 23.55
CA MET A 89 7.75 9.69 24.68
C MET A 89 9.12 9.16 24.26
N ASP A 90 9.98 8.90 25.24
CA ASP A 90 11.33 8.35 24.99
C ASP A 90 11.25 6.97 24.33
N ALA A 91 10.27 6.16 24.72
CA ALA A 91 10.00 4.86 24.11
C ALA A 91 9.64 4.96 22.60
N ASP A 92 9.00 6.05 22.16
CA ASP A 92 8.69 6.26 20.75
C ASP A 92 9.96 6.54 19.95
N ILE A 93 10.92 7.25 20.55
CA ILE A 93 12.21 7.55 19.95
C ILE A 93 13.03 6.26 19.84
N ASP A 94 13.11 5.50 20.93
CA ASP A 94 13.85 4.23 20.93
C ASP A 94 13.24 3.26 19.91
N THR A 95 11.90 3.19 19.80
CA THR A 95 11.22 2.38 18.78
C THR A 95 11.54 2.86 17.36
N ALA A 96 11.52 4.17 17.11
CA ALA A 96 11.86 4.72 15.80
C ALA A 96 13.32 4.41 15.42
N ILE A 97 14.24 4.50 16.38
CA ILE A 97 15.66 4.18 16.16
C ILE A 97 15.84 2.69 15.90
N GLN A 98 15.20 1.82 16.69
CA GLN A 98 15.26 0.36 16.45
C GLN A 98 14.74 0.00 15.06
N LYS A 99 13.66 0.65 14.61
CA LYS A 99 13.15 0.46 13.25
C LYS A 99 14.17 0.91 12.19
N GLU A 100 14.84 2.04 12.41
CA GLU A 100 15.90 2.51 11.51
C GLU A 100 17.07 1.53 11.45
N LEU A 101 17.54 1.02 12.60
CA LEU A 101 18.61 0.04 12.65
C LEU A 101 18.21 -1.26 11.94
N GLN A 102 16.99 -1.75 12.17
CA GLN A 102 16.48 -2.95 11.48
C GLN A 102 16.41 -2.75 9.95
N ALA A 103 15.99 -1.56 9.50
CA ALA A 103 15.95 -1.23 8.08
C ALA A 103 17.35 -1.16 7.44
N ASN A 104 18.39 -0.90 8.26
CA ASN A 104 19.79 -0.87 7.85
C ASN A 104 20.55 -2.17 8.24
N ALA A 105 19.83 -3.26 8.51
CA ALA A 105 20.46 -4.55 8.74
C ALA A 105 21.20 -5.01 7.48
N THR A 106 22.39 -5.59 7.67
CA THR A 106 23.19 -6.18 6.60
C THR A 106 23.13 -7.70 6.67
N GLU A 107 23.22 -8.36 5.53
CA GLU A 107 23.35 -9.82 5.50
C GLU A 107 24.81 -10.21 5.69
N GLN A 108 25.05 -11.19 6.57
CA GLN A 108 26.35 -11.78 6.77
C GLN A 108 26.25 -13.31 6.66
N GLU A 109 27.16 -13.90 5.88
CA GLU A 109 27.25 -15.36 5.76
C GLU A 109 27.73 -16.00 7.07
N ILE A 110 27.10 -17.10 7.44
CA ILE A 110 27.39 -17.89 8.64
C ILE A 110 28.27 -19.07 8.24
N GLU A 111 29.52 -19.05 8.69
CA GLU A 111 30.51 -20.10 8.37
C GLU A 111 30.58 -21.22 9.44
N ASP A 112 30.11 -20.97 10.66
CA ASP A 112 30.26 -21.87 11.82
C ASP A 112 29.04 -22.77 12.08
N ARG A 113 28.02 -22.69 11.21
CA ARG A 113 26.80 -23.48 11.27
C ARG A 113 26.32 -23.88 9.89
N ASP A 114 26.03 -25.17 9.73
CA ASP A 114 25.58 -25.78 8.49
C ASP A 114 24.11 -26.20 8.51
N VAL A 115 23.40 -26.05 9.63
CA VAL A 115 21.98 -26.43 9.77
C VAL A 115 21.07 -25.21 9.72
N VAL A 116 20.11 -25.20 8.80
CA VAL A 116 19.12 -24.13 8.60
C VAL A 116 18.14 -24.03 9.77
N LYS A 117 17.80 -22.80 10.15
CA LYS A 117 16.83 -22.45 11.20
C LYS A 117 15.83 -21.41 10.66
N ASN A 118 14.72 -21.26 11.38
CA ASN A 118 13.78 -20.18 11.10
C ASN A 118 14.43 -18.81 11.31
N GLY A 119 14.21 -17.87 10.38
CA GLY A 119 14.79 -16.53 10.36
C GLY A 119 16.14 -16.42 9.65
N ASP A 120 16.71 -17.54 9.20
CA ASP A 120 17.90 -17.52 8.35
C ASP A 120 17.56 -17.04 6.95
N ILE A 121 18.52 -16.40 6.28
CA ILE A 121 18.48 -16.19 4.83
C ILE A 121 19.33 -17.30 4.21
N VAL A 122 18.73 -18.17 3.43
CA VAL A 122 19.44 -19.26 2.76
C VAL A 122 19.59 -18.96 1.28
N ASN A 123 20.78 -19.21 0.73
CA ASN A 123 20.96 -19.25 -0.71
C ASN A 123 20.62 -20.66 -1.20
N ILE A 124 19.66 -20.81 -2.10
CA ILE A 124 19.17 -22.11 -2.56
C ILE A 124 19.21 -22.27 -4.07
N ASP A 125 19.44 -23.51 -4.48
CA ASP A 125 19.12 -24.04 -5.80
C ASP A 125 17.92 -24.97 -5.65
N TYR A 126 16.90 -24.83 -6.49
CA TYR A 126 15.75 -25.73 -6.44
C TYR A 126 15.27 -26.15 -7.83
N GLU A 127 14.71 -27.36 -7.89
CA GLU A 127 14.01 -27.92 -9.05
C GLU A 127 12.66 -28.49 -8.60
N GLY A 128 11.58 -27.90 -9.09
CA GLY A 128 10.21 -28.31 -8.84
C GLY A 128 9.75 -29.38 -9.82
N LEU A 129 9.21 -30.47 -9.28
CA LEU A 129 8.74 -31.63 -10.03
C LEU A 129 7.26 -31.88 -9.74
N LYS A 130 6.45 -32.00 -10.78
CA LYS A 130 5.08 -32.51 -10.72
C LYS A 130 5.05 -33.87 -11.40
N ASP A 131 4.58 -34.89 -10.67
CA ASP A 131 4.56 -36.28 -11.16
C ASP A 131 5.93 -36.78 -11.70
N GLY A 132 7.03 -36.27 -11.13
CA GLY A 132 8.39 -36.59 -11.53
C GLY A 132 8.94 -35.82 -12.76
N VAL A 133 8.16 -34.89 -13.31
CA VAL A 133 8.56 -34.04 -14.45
C VAL A 133 8.73 -32.59 -13.99
N ALA A 134 9.81 -31.95 -14.41
CA ALA A 134 10.05 -30.53 -14.11
C ALA A 134 8.99 -29.66 -14.79
N PHE A 135 8.43 -28.71 -14.05
CA PHE A 135 7.46 -27.74 -14.56
C PHE A 135 8.10 -26.36 -14.77
N ASP A 136 7.51 -25.57 -15.67
CA ASP A 136 8.05 -24.25 -16.02
C ASP A 136 7.92 -23.27 -14.85
N GLY A 137 8.93 -22.43 -14.66
CA GLY A 137 9.04 -21.55 -13.49
C GLY A 137 9.34 -22.26 -12.16
N GLY A 138 9.47 -23.60 -12.16
CA GLY A 138 9.75 -24.40 -10.96
C GLY A 138 11.23 -24.54 -10.61
N THR A 139 12.15 -23.97 -11.39
CA THR A 139 13.60 -24.19 -11.24
C THR A 139 14.36 -22.87 -11.21
N ALA A 140 15.18 -22.68 -10.17
CA ALA A 140 16.09 -21.55 -10.07
C ALA A 140 17.39 -21.94 -9.35
N LYS A 141 18.40 -21.08 -9.48
CA LYS A 141 19.70 -21.24 -8.81
C LYS A 141 20.12 -19.95 -8.15
N GLY A 142 20.85 -20.06 -7.04
CA GLY A 142 21.40 -18.92 -6.32
C GLY A 142 20.34 -17.97 -5.77
N THR A 143 19.15 -18.46 -5.46
CA THR A 143 18.04 -17.64 -4.94
C THR A 143 18.19 -17.47 -3.44
N ASP A 144 18.22 -16.24 -2.94
CA ASP A 144 18.18 -15.97 -1.51
C ASP A 144 16.74 -16.03 -0.99
N LEU A 145 16.53 -16.75 0.10
CA LEU A 145 15.22 -16.97 0.73
C LEU A 145 15.33 -16.82 2.24
N GLU A 146 14.57 -15.88 2.81
CA GLU A 146 14.41 -15.79 4.27
C GLU A 146 13.38 -16.83 4.76
N ILE A 147 13.82 -17.74 5.61
CA ILE A 147 12.99 -18.82 6.16
C ILE A 147 11.99 -18.24 7.17
N GLY A 148 10.71 -18.41 6.90
CA GLY A 148 9.59 -17.86 7.66
C GLY A 148 9.05 -16.54 7.10
N SER A 149 9.50 -16.10 5.92
CA SER A 149 9.01 -14.89 5.26
C SER A 149 7.63 -15.09 4.61
N GLY A 150 7.30 -16.32 4.23
CA GLY A 150 6.08 -16.63 3.47
C GLY A 150 6.14 -16.12 2.02
N SER A 151 7.35 -15.91 1.50
CA SER A 151 7.57 -15.48 0.11
C SER A 151 7.44 -16.64 -0.88
N PHE A 152 7.57 -17.88 -0.39
CA PHE A 152 7.33 -19.10 -1.16
C PHE A 152 6.00 -19.75 -0.77
N ILE A 153 5.57 -20.73 -1.56
CA ILE A 153 4.33 -21.46 -1.30
C ILE A 153 4.36 -22.14 0.09
N PRO A 154 3.21 -22.25 0.78
CA PRO A 154 3.15 -22.83 2.12
C PRO A 154 3.80 -24.21 2.20
N GLY A 155 4.57 -24.47 3.26
CA GLY A 155 5.27 -25.74 3.46
C GLY A 155 6.63 -25.84 2.77
N PHE A 156 6.96 -24.93 1.84
CA PHE A 156 8.29 -24.91 1.21
C PHE A 156 9.37 -24.52 2.23
N GLU A 157 9.20 -23.38 2.90
CA GLU A 157 10.17 -22.82 3.84
C GLU A 157 10.32 -23.71 5.09
N GLU A 158 9.21 -24.24 5.61
CA GLU A 158 9.22 -25.16 6.75
C GLU A 158 9.95 -26.46 6.45
N GLY A 159 9.89 -26.94 5.21
CA GLY A 159 10.60 -28.13 4.75
C GLY A 159 12.12 -27.97 4.71
N LEU A 160 12.63 -26.73 4.72
CA LEU A 160 14.06 -26.43 4.74
C LEU A 160 14.63 -26.28 6.16
N ILE A 161 13.78 -26.11 7.17
CA ILE A 161 14.25 -26.04 8.57
C ILE A 161 14.90 -27.37 8.96
N GLY A 162 16.15 -27.32 9.41
CA GLY A 162 16.96 -28.50 9.73
C GLY A 162 17.72 -29.09 8.54
N ALA A 163 17.56 -28.55 7.32
CA ALA A 163 18.39 -28.94 6.18
C ALA A 163 19.87 -28.58 6.42
N THR A 164 20.77 -29.38 5.86
CA THR A 164 22.22 -29.14 5.95
C THR A 164 22.73 -28.49 4.67
N VAL A 165 23.56 -27.45 4.81
CA VAL A 165 24.28 -26.81 3.70
C VAL A 165 25.02 -27.86 2.86
N GLY A 166 24.94 -27.72 1.54
CA GLY A 166 25.55 -28.59 0.54
C GLY A 166 24.83 -29.93 0.32
N LYS A 167 23.76 -30.23 1.07
CA LYS A 167 22.96 -31.44 0.87
C LYS A 167 21.64 -31.11 0.20
N GLN A 168 21.25 -31.97 -0.74
CA GLN A 168 19.91 -31.91 -1.34
C GLN A 168 18.88 -32.47 -0.35
N VAL A 169 17.75 -31.78 -0.23
CA VAL A 169 16.55 -32.21 0.47
C VAL A 169 15.37 -32.19 -0.49
N ASP A 170 14.47 -33.18 -0.36
CA ASP A 170 13.23 -33.23 -1.12
C ASP A 170 12.10 -32.65 -0.25
N VAL A 171 11.59 -31.48 -0.64
CA VAL A 171 10.51 -30.78 0.04
C VAL A 171 9.19 -31.08 -0.69
N LYS A 172 8.24 -31.69 0.01
CA LYS A 172 6.90 -31.97 -0.53
C LYS A 172 5.94 -30.89 -0.08
N THR A 173 5.24 -30.29 -1.04
CA THR A 173 4.27 -29.23 -0.78
C THR A 173 3.12 -29.29 -1.79
N THR A 174 2.06 -28.55 -1.52
CA THR A 174 0.87 -28.43 -2.36
C THR A 174 0.69 -26.96 -2.71
N PHE A 175 0.52 -26.66 -3.99
CA PHE A 175 0.18 -25.31 -4.41
C PHE A 175 -1.20 -24.91 -3.88
N PRO A 176 -1.42 -23.64 -3.50
CA PRO A 176 -2.74 -23.14 -3.15
C PRO A 176 -3.78 -23.38 -4.26
N GLU A 177 -5.05 -23.53 -3.88
CA GLU A 177 -6.17 -23.72 -4.82
C GLU A 177 -6.40 -22.51 -5.72
N ASP A 178 -6.03 -21.32 -5.26
CA ASP A 178 -6.16 -20.03 -5.93
C ASP A 178 -4.90 -19.59 -6.68
N TYR A 179 -3.95 -20.51 -6.89
CA TYR A 179 -2.71 -20.20 -7.61
C TYR A 179 -2.98 -19.80 -9.07
N SER A 180 -2.25 -18.79 -9.55
CA SER A 180 -2.47 -18.17 -10.87
C SER A 180 -2.32 -19.16 -12.03
N SER A 181 -1.43 -20.14 -11.89
CA SER A 181 -1.30 -21.24 -12.85
C SER A 181 -2.35 -22.32 -12.58
N LYS A 182 -3.34 -22.43 -13.48
CA LYS A 182 -4.39 -23.46 -13.42
C LYS A 182 -3.85 -24.89 -13.45
N GLU A 183 -2.65 -25.10 -14.00
CA GLU A 183 -2.04 -26.43 -14.08
C GLU A 183 -1.35 -26.85 -12.77
N LEU A 184 -1.01 -25.88 -11.92
CA LEU A 184 -0.34 -26.09 -10.64
C LEU A 184 -1.29 -25.92 -9.45
N ALA A 185 -2.37 -25.14 -9.57
CA ALA A 185 -3.34 -24.93 -8.51
C ALA A 185 -3.85 -26.25 -7.89
N GLY A 186 -3.73 -26.35 -6.56
CA GLY A 186 -4.12 -27.53 -5.78
C GLY A 186 -3.27 -28.80 -6.01
N GLN A 187 -2.19 -28.73 -6.79
CA GLN A 187 -1.37 -29.90 -7.12
C GLN A 187 -0.28 -30.13 -6.08
N GLU A 188 -0.07 -31.40 -5.72
CA GLU A 188 1.09 -31.84 -4.95
C GLU A 188 2.33 -31.88 -5.83
N VAL A 189 3.44 -31.34 -5.33
CA VAL A 189 4.72 -31.30 -6.03
C VAL A 189 5.86 -31.62 -5.07
N VAL A 190 7.01 -31.97 -5.65
CA VAL A 190 8.26 -32.19 -4.90
C VAL A 190 9.31 -31.22 -5.42
N PHE A 191 9.87 -30.42 -4.53
CA PHE A 191 11.04 -29.61 -4.83
C PHE A 191 12.29 -30.29 -4.34
N LYS A 192 13.25 -30.50 -5.23
CA LYS A 192 14.61 -30.86 -4.85
C LYS A 192 15.36 -29.58 -4.58
N VAL A 193 15.70 -29.32 -3.32
CA VAL A 193 16.35 -28.08 -2.89
C VAL A 193 17.73 -28.39 -2.36
N THR A 194 18.73 -27.63 -2.81
CA THR A 194 20.08 -27.63 -2.23
C THR A 194 20.32 -26.28 -1.58
N VAL A 195 20.70 -26.29 -0.31
CA VAL A 195 21.10 -25.07 0.41
C VAL A 195 22.58 -24.83 0.17
N ASN A 196 22.94 -23.74 -0.48
CA ASN A 196 24.31 -23.38 -0.85
C ASN A 196 25.05 -22.70 0.32
N SER A 197 24.37 -21.77 1.01
CA SER A 197 24.91 -21.07 2.18
C SER A 197 23.77 -20.58 3.08
N ILE A 198 24.14 -20.22 4.32
CA ILE A 198 23.25 -19.61 5.31
C ILE A 198 23.82 -18.23 5.62
N LYS A 199 22.97 -17.23 5.65
CA LYS A 199 23.25 -15.88 6.10
C LYS A 199 22.30 -15.50 7.24
N GLU A 200 22.71 -14.55 8.06
CA GLU A 200 21.85 -13.86 9.02
C GLU A 200 21.75 -12.37 8.73
N LYS A 201 20.65 -11.77 9.17
CA LYS A 201 20.53 -10.32 9.27
C LYS A 201 21.25 -9.83 10.52
N VAL A 202 22.33 -9.08 10.32
CA VAL A 202 23.06 -8.38 11.37
C VAL A 202 22.51 -6.96 11.46
N VAL A 203 21.76 -6.69 12.52
CA VAL A 203 21.28 -5.34 12.81
C VAL A 203 22.44 -4.53 13.41
N PRO A 204 22.80 -3.37 12.85
CA PRO A 204 23.86 -2.54 13.41
C PRO A 204 23.48 -2.03 14.81
N GLU A 205 24.49 -1.89 15.66
CA GLU A 205 24.32 -1.23 16.95
C GLU A 205 24.36 0.30 16.80
N LEU A 206 23.58 1.01 17.61
CA LEU A 206 23.63 2.47 17.68
C LEU A 206 24.89 2.93 18.43
N THR A 207 26.01 2.99 17.73
CA THR A 207 27.29 3.50 18.23
C THR A 207 27.57 4.91 17.71
N GLU A 208 28.47 5.64 18.37
CA GLU A 208 28.90 6.97 17.90
C GLU A 208 29.46 6.95 16.47
N ASP A 209 30.18 5.89 16.11
CA ASP A 209 30.74 5.73 14.78
C ASP A 209 29.63 5.47 13.74
N TYR A 210 28.65 4.63 14.06
CA TYR A 210 27.49 4.41 13.19
C TYR A 210 26.69 5.70 12.97
N VAL A 211 26.49 6.49 14.03
CA VAL A 211 25.76 7.76 13.94
C VAL A 211 26.49 8.78 13.05
N LYS A 212 27.82 8.86 13.14
CA LYS A 212 28.63 9.77 12.31
C LYS A 212 28.77 9.30 10.87
N GLU A 213 29.15 8.05 10.67
CA GLU A 213 29.50 7.53 9.35
C GLU A 213 28.28 7.13 8.52
N THR A 214 27.23 6.61 9.15
CA THR A 214 26.02 6.17 8.44
C THR A 214 24.93 7.23 8.50
N LEU A 215 24.54 7.64 9.71
CA LEU A 215 23.40 8.56 9.90
C LEU A 215 23.77 10.04 9.69
N LYS A 216 25.06 10.36 9.61
CA LYS A 216 25.60 11.71 9.39
C LYS A 216 25.22 12.72 10.49
N PHE A 217 25.20 12.26 11.75
CA PHE A 217 25.05 13.12 12.94
C PHE A 217 26.32 13.12 13.79
N ASP A 218 26.58 14.22 14.49
CA ASP A 218 27.80 14.35 15.32
C ASP A 218 27.81 13.45 16.56
N THR A 219 26.63 13.17 17.14
CA THR A 219 26.48 12.39 18.38
C THR A 219 25.15 11.64 18.41
N ILE A 220 25.07 10.58 19.21
CA ILE A 220 23.81 9.84 19.46
C ILE A 220 22.71 10.78 19.98
N ASP A 221 23.05 11.71 20.88
CA ASP A 221 22.09 12.68 21.44
C ASP A 221 21.53 13.63 20.38
N ALA A 222 22.37 14.09 19.45
CA ALA A 222 21.92 14.92 18.33
C ALA A 222 20.92 14.16 17.45
N TYR A 223 21.21 12.89 17.16
CA TYR A 223 20.30 12.02 16.41
C TYR A 223 18.98 11.78 17.14
N LYS A 224 19.02 11.42 18.43
CA LYS A 224 17.81 11.23 19.26
C LYS A 224 16.93 12.49 19.29
N LYS A 225 17.55 13.67 19.38
CA LYS A 225 16.83 14.96 19.36
C LYS A 225 16.17 15.23 18.01
N ASP A 226 16.85 14.95 16.91
CA ASP A 226 16.29 15.08 15.56
C ASP A 226 15.12 14.10 15.35
N THR A 227 15.28 12.84 15.75
CA THR A 227 14.22 11.83 15.71
C THR A 227 13.00 12.27 16.53
N ARG A 228 13.20 12.81 17.74
CA ARG A 228 12.10 13.38 18.53
C ARG A 228 11.39 14.49 17.76
N LYS A 229 12.15 15.42 17.18
CA LYS A 229 11.58 16.54 16.43
C LYS A 229 10.76 16.04 15.24
N LYS A 230 11.25 15.08 14.47
CA LYS A 230 10.52 14.47 13.35
C LYS A 230 9.21 13.84 13.81
N LEU A 231 9.22 13.12 14.93
CA LEU A 231 8.01 12.54 15.50
C LEU A 231 7.02 13.61 15.99
N GLN A 232 7.51 14.70 16.58
CA GLN A 232 6.68 15.84 17.01
C GLN A 232 6.05 16.53 15.81
N ASP A 233 6.83 16.84 14.77
CA ASP A 233 6.34 17.49 13.56
C ASP A 233 5.28 16.61 12.86
N LYS A 234 5.49 15.28 12.83
CA LYS A 234 4.50 14.31 12.32
C LYS A 234 3.21 14.30 13.15
N ASN A 235 3.32 14.27 14.47
CA ASN A 235 2.18 14.30 15.38
C ASN A 235 1.39 15.62 15.26
N GLU A 236 2.09 16.75 15.14
CA GLU A 236 1.48 18.06 14.93
C GLU A 236 0.72 18.14 13.60
N ALA A 237 1.31 17.64 12.51
CA ALA A 237 0.63 17.56 11.22
C ALA A 237 -0.64 16.69 11.31
N ALA A 238 -0.54 15.49 11.91
CA ALA A 238 -1.68 14.59 12.08
C ALA A 238 -2.79 15.23 12.95
N MET A 239 -2.43 15.94 14.00
CA MET A 239 -3.37 16.67 14.86
C MET A 239 -4.05 17.83 14.14
N GLU A 240 -3.35 18.57 13.30
CA GLU A 240 -3.95 19.65 12.50
C GLU A 240 -4.88 19.10 11.42
N ASP A 241 -4.50 18.00 10.76
CA ASP A 241 -5.35 17.32 9.79
C ASP A 241 -6.63 16.78 10.47
N GLU A 242 -6.49 16.12 11.62
CA GLU A 242 -7.63 15.63 12.41
C GLU A 242 -8.54 16.78 12.83
N LYS A 243 -7.97 17.90 13.29
CA LYS A 243 -8.73 19.11 13.65
C LYS A 243 -9.52 19.65 12.47
N VAL A 244 -8.86 19.86 11.32
CA VAL A 244 -9.49 20.41 10.12
C VAL A 244 -10.62 19.48 9.67
N ASN A 245 -10.38 18.17 9.62
CA ASN A 245 -11.37 17.17 9.25
C ASN A 245 -12.55 17.14 10.22
N ASN A 246 -12.30 17.12 11.53
CA ASN A 246 -13.36 17.10 12.55
C ASN A 246 -14.21 18.35 12.52
N VAL A 247 -13.60 19.53 12.36
CA VAL A 247 -14.34 20.79 12.25
C VAL A 247 -15.15 20.81 10.96
N PHE A 248 -14.54 20.47 9.82
CA PHE A 248 -15.22 20.47 8.53
C PHE A 248 -16.38 19.48 8.49
N GLN A 249 -16.20 18.28 9.05
CA GLN A 249 -17.26 17.28 9.15
C GLN A 249 -18.43 17.79 9.98
N LYS A 250 -18.20 18.45 11.12
CA LYS A 250 -19.28 19.06 11.91
C LYS A 250 -20.03 20.15 11.13
N VAL A 251 -19.32 20.93 10.32
CA VAL A 251 -19.97 21.94 9.45
C VAL A 251 -20.84 21.26 8.38
N ILE A 252 -20.37 20.17 7.80
CA ILE A 252 -21.14 19.34 6.85
C ILE A 252 -22.38 18.73 7.51
N ASP A 253 -22.24 18.22 8.74
CA ASP A 253 -23.32 17.56 9.47
C ASP A 253 -24.40 18.55 9.91
N ASN A 254 -24.01 19.80 10.19
CA ASN A 254 -24.93 20.88 10.52
C ASN A 254 -25.67 21.42 9.29
N ALA A 255 -25.22 21.13 8.08
CA ALA A 255 -25.80 21.67 6.86
C ALA A 255 -26.93 20.75 6.33
N GLU A 256 -28.01 21.38 5.87
CA GLU A 256 -29.13 20.67 5.24
C GLU A 256 -29.02 20.77 3.72
N ILE A 257 -28.78 19.63 3.07
CA ILE A 257 -28.81 19.53 1.61
C ILE A 257 -30.24 19.30 1.15
N LYS A 258 -30.76 20.22 0.33
CA LYS A 258 -32.11 20.13 -0.26
C LYS A 258 -32.10 19.23 -1.49
N SER A 259 -31.09 19.40 -2.34
CA SER A 259 -30.86 18.64 -3.56
C SER A 259 -29.44 18.93 -4.08
N TYR A 260 -29.01 18.23 -5.12
CA TYR A 260 -27.74 18.47 -5.79
C TYR A 260 -27.95 19.02 -7.20
N PRO A 261 -27.11 19.96 -7.69
CA PRO A 261 -27.09 20.33 -9.09
C PRO A 261 -26.67 19.12 -9.94
N GLN A 262 -27.48 18.73 -10.94
CA GLN A 262 -27.19 17.51 -11.72
C GLN A 262 -25.85 17.60 -12.46
N ASN A 263 -25.54 18.74 -13.08
CA ASN A 263 -24.25 18.97 -13.73
C ASN A 263 -23.06 18.79 -12.76
N LEU A 264 -23.22 19.17 -11.49
CA LEU A 264 -22.18 18.99 -10.47
C LEU A 264 -21.96 17.52 -10.12
N ILE A 265 -23.04 16.74 -10.05
CA ILE A 265 -22.96 15.29 -9.85
C ILE A 265 -22.29 14.63 -11.05
N ASP A 266 -22.71 14.98 -12.27
CA ASP A 266 -22.16 14.41 -13.51
C ASP A 266 -20.67 14.75 -13.65
N PHE A 267 -20.28 15.97 -13.27
CA PHE A 267 -18.89 16.40 -13.19
C PHE A 267 -18.06 15.49 -12.28
N TYR A 268 -18.50 15.28 -11.04
CA TYR A 268 -17.73 14.45 -10.11
C TYR A 268 -17.75 12.95 -10.43
N LYS A 269 -18.82 12.45 -11.08
CA LYS A 269 -18.83 11.09 -11.64
C LYS A 269 -17.78 10.93 -12.73
N ALA A 270 -17.68 11.90 -13.64
CA ALA A 270 -16.66 11.91 -14.69
C ALA A 270 -15.24 11.95 -14.10
N GLU A 271 -14.99 12.81 -13.11
CA GLU A 271 -13.69 12.87 -12.43
C GLU A 271 -13.32 11.55 -11.74
N PHE A 272 -14.28 10.90 -11.08
CA PHE A 272 -14.07 9.60 -10.47
C PHE A 272 -13.74 8.52 -11.50
N LYS A 273 -14.45 8.50 -12.64
CA LYS A 273 -14.17 7.57 -13.73
C LYS A 273 -12.83 7.84 -14.41
N ASN A 274 -12.47 9.11 -14.61
CA ASN A 274 -11.17 9.52 -15.15
C ASN A 274 -10.01 9.03 -14.28
N MET A 275 -10.14 9.07 -12.95
CA MET A 275 -9.15 8.50 -12.04
C MET A 275 -8.90 7.02 -12.31
N TYR A 276 -9.96 6.23 -12.51
CA TYR A 276 -9.85 4.81 -12.84
C TYR A 276 -9.33 4.54 -14.24
N ILE A 277 -9.71 5.36 -15.23
CA ILE A 277 -9.16 5.29 -16.59
C ILE A 277 -7.64 5.51 -16.56
N GLN A 278 -7.16 6.47 -15.76
CA GLN A 278 -5.72 6.72 -15.61
C GLN A 278 -5.00 5.55 -14.94
N TYR A 279 -5.59 4.96 -13.88
CA TYR A 279 -5.02 3.76 -13.27
C TYR A 279 -4.99 2.57 -14.23
N ALA A 280 -6.08 2.32 -14.95
CA ALA A 280 -6.14 1.26 -15.95
C ALA A 280 -5.04 1.46 -17.02
N SER A 281 -4.92 2.68 -17.56
CA SER A 281 -3.90 3.04 -18.54
C SER A 281 -2.47 2.87 -18.00
N TYR A 282 -2.22 3.21 -16.73
CA TYR A 282 -0.92 2.99 -16.09
C TYR A 282 -0.51 1.51 -16.09
N TYR A 283 -1.48 0.60 -15.89
CA TYR A 283 -1.26 -0.84 -15.96
C TYR A 283 -1.43 -1.43 -17.37
N GLY A 284 -1.56 -0.60 -18.41
CA GLY A 284 -1.74 -1.05 -19.79
C GLY A 284 -3.07 -1.78 -20.05
N MET A 285 -4.09 -1.51 -19.24
CA MET A 285 -5.43 -2.10 -19.35
C MET A 285 -6.47 -1.07 -19.78
N ASP A 286 -7.55 -1.54 -20.39
CA ASP A 286 -8.77 -0.74 -20.53
C ASP A 286 -9.51 -0.63 -19.19
N PHE A 287 -10.31 0.43 -19.03
CA PHE A 287 -11.11 0.67 -17.83
C PHE A 287 -12.03 -0.52 -17.47
N ALA A 288 -12.70 -1.13 -18.45
CA ALA A 288 -13.64 -2.22 -18.20
C ALA A 288 -12.92 -3.45 -17.65
N ASP A 289 -11.76 -3.78 -18.22
CA ASP A 289 -10.92 -4.89 -17.77
C ASP A 289 -10.33 -4.62 -16.38
N PHE A 290 -9.93 -3.38 -16.10
CA PHE A 290 -9.39 -2.98 -14.80
C PHE A 290 -10.40 -3.14 -13.65
N ILE A 291 -11.64 -2.67 -13.83
CA ILE A 291 -12.67 -2.83 -12.80
C ILE A 291 -13.11 -4.29 -12.65
N ALA A 292 -13.21 -5.03 -13.76
CA ALA A 292 -13.55 -6.45 -13.74
C ALA A 292 -12.46 -7.28 -13.05
N GLY A 293 -11.18 -6.97 -13.29
CA GLY A 293 -10.04 -7.59 -12.60
C GLY A 293 -10.03 -7.32 -11.10
N SER A 294 -10.63 -6.21 -10.66
CA SER A 294 -10.84 -5.88 -9.24
C SER A 294 -12.12 -6.50 -8.65
N GLY A 295 -12.86 -7.30 -9.43
CA GLY A 295 -14.12 -7.93 -9.00
C GLY A 295 -15.29 -6.96 -8.89
N ILE A 296 -15.24 -5.80 -9.56
CA ILE A 296 -16.27 -4.77 -9.53
C ILE A 296 -17.02 -4.78 -10.86
N THR A 297 -18.35 -4.89 -10.81
CA THR A 297 -19.19 -4.74 -12.00
C THR A 297 -19.35 -3.26 -12.39
N GLU A 298 -19.70 -2.98 -13.64
CA GLU A 298 -19.97 -1.61 -14.09
C GLU A 298 -21.09 -0.93 -13.27
N GLU A 299 -22.13 -1.68 -12.91
CA GLU A 299 -23.22 -1.18 -12.06
C GLU A 299 -22.73 -0.81 -10.64
N GLU A 300 -21.90 -1.65 -10.03
CA GLU A 300 -21.29 -1.35 -8.73
C GLU A 300 -20.32 -0.17 -8.81
N PHE A 301 -19.59 -0.05 -9.93
CA PHE A 301 -18.75 1.11 -10.18
C PHE A 301 -19.57 2.39 -10.28
N ASP A 302 -20.67 2.39 -11.03
CA ASP A 302 -21.55 3.55 -11.18
C ASP A 302 -22.21 3.94 -9.85
N ALA A 303 -22.55 2.97 -9.00
CA ALA A 303 -23.01 3.23 -7.64
C ALA A 303 -21.91 3.89 -6.79
N LYS A 304 -20.67 3.40 -6.85
CA LYS A 304 -19.51 4.03 -6.19
C LYS A 304 -19.25 5.44 -6.69
N ALA A 305 -19.28 5.65 -8.00
CA ALA A 305 -19.12 6.95 -8.63
C ALA A 305 -20.23 7.93 -8.19
N SER A 306 -21.47 7.44 -8.05
CA SER A 306 -22.60 8.24 -7.54
C SER A 306 -22.40 8.66 -6.09
N ASN A 307 -22.03 7.72 -5.21
CA ASN A 307 -21.76 8.02 -3.80
C ASN A 307 -20.58 9.00 -3.65
N TYR A 308 -19.52 8.83 -4.44
CA TYR A 308 -18.40 9.75 -4.50
C TYR A 308 -18.86 11.15 -4.94
N ALA A 309 -19.62 11.23 -6.02
CA ALA A 309 -20.09 12.49 -6.57
C ALA A 309 -20.99 13.25 -5.59
N GLU A 310 -21.90 12.57 -4.90
CA GLU A 310 -22.74 13.19 -3.87
C GLU A 310 -21.91 13.72 -2.70
N ALA A 311 -20.93 12.94 -2.23
CA ALA A 311 -20.04 13.39 -1.15
C ALA A 311 -19.23 14.64 -1.55
N MET A 312 -18.65 14.64 -2.75
CA MET A 312 -17.88 15.78 -3.26
C MET A 312 -18.77 17.01 -3.51
N ALA A 313 -19.94 16.80 -4.10
CA ALA A 313 -20.92 17.87 -4.30
C ALA A 313 -21.39 18.45 -2.96
N LYS A 314 -21.64 17.62 -1.95
CA LYS A 314 -21.99 18.08 -0.60
C LYS A 314 -20.90 18.96 0.00
N GLN A 315 -19.64 18.53 -0.06
CA GLN A 315 -18.51 19.29 0.46
C GLN A 315 -18.37 20.64 -0.24
N GLU A 316 -18.51 20.66 -1.56
CA GLU A 316 -18.43 21.89 -2.33
C GLU A 316 -19.58 22.85 -2.02
N LEU A 317 -20.82 22.36 -1.96
CA LEU A 317 -21.97 23.19 -1.63
C LEU A 317 -21.79 23.85 -0.26
N VAL A 318 -21.30 23.09 0.72
CA VAL A 318 -20.95 23.62 2.05
C VAL A 318 -19.86 24.69 1.93
N LEU A 319 -18.76 24.42 1.24
CA LEU A 319 -17.65 25.36 1.10
C LEU A 319 -18.09 26.66 0.40
N ASN A 320 -18.77 26.55 -0.74
CA ASN A 320 -19.26 27.69 -1.54
C ASN A 320 -20.35 28.49 -0.82
N SER A 321 -21.01 27.91 0.19
CA SER A 321 -21.97 28.66 1.03
C SER A 321 -21.30 29.52 2.10
N ILE A 322 -20.01 29.29 2.39
CA ILE A 322 -19.22 29.99 3.42
C ILE A 322 -18.34 31.11 2.83
N ILE A 323 -17.75 30.89 1.65
CA ILE A 323 -16.77 31.79 1.01
C ILE A 323 -17.41 32.88 0.13
#